data_AF-A0AAD7JIK6-F1
#
_entry.id   AF-A0AAD7JIK6-F1
#
_cell.length_a   1.000
_cell.length_b   1.000
_cell.length_c   1.000
_cell.angle_alpha   90.00
_cell.angle_beta   90.00
_cell.angle_gamma   90.00
#
_symmetry.space_group_name_H-M   'P 1'
#
loop_
_entity.id
_entity.type
_entity.pdbx_description
1 polymer ?
#
loop_
_entity_poly.entity_id
_entity_poly.type
_entity_poly.pdbx_seq_one_letter_code
_entity_poly.pdbx_strand_id
1 'polypeptide(L)'
;ITALLCTLVAFTTTSLGLAAESPIPMHTSLLTGQMWLGELLRGHPGRFRDQMGVAKHVFYRLSFELQASSGLVSTKYVSAEEKLATFLHF
;
A
#
# COMPACT_ATOMS: atom_id res chain seq x y z
N ILE A 1 20.96 50.77 2.90
CA ILE A 1 20.20 50.11 3.99
C ILE A 1 19.14 49.15 3.43
N THR A 2 18.43 49.49 2.35
CA THR A 2 17.40 48.64 1.72
C THR A 2 17.92 47.37 1.01
N ALA A 3 19.09 47.42 0.35
CA ALA A 3 19.65 46.27 -0.38
C ALA A 3 20.12 45.10 0.54
N LEU A 4 20.55 45.41 1.77
CA LEU A 4 20.99 44.42 2.76
C LEU A 4 19.83 43.66 3.41
N LEU A 5 18.64 44.28 3.47
CA LEU A 5 17.43 43.62 3.97
C LEU A 5 16.91 42.57 2.98
N CYS A 6 16.96 42.84 1.68
CA CYS A 6 16.50 41.89 0.65
C CYS A 6 17.34 40.62 0.57
N THR A 7 18.66 40.70 0.78
CA THR A 7 19.54 39.52 0.73
C THR A 7 19.39 38.62 1.95
N LEU A 8 19.15 39.19 3.13
CA LEU A 8 18.87 38.42 4.34
C LEU A 8 17.55 37.66 4.24
N VAL A 9 16.50 38.27 3.67
CA VAL A 9 15.20 37.60 3.43
C VAL A 9 15.34 36.47 2.39
N ALA A 10 16.17 36.65 1.37
CA ALA A 10 16.47 35.59 0.40
C ALA A 10 17.24 34.41 1.03
N PHE A 11 18.17 34.70 1.95
CA PHE A 11 18.97 33.68 2.65
C PHE A 11 18.15 32.90 3.71
N THR A 12 17.23 33.57 4.41
CA THR A 12 16.32 32.91 5.36
C THR A 12 15.26 32.06 4.65
N THR A 13 14.83 32.44 3.44
CA THR A 13 13.87 31.63 2.66
C THR A 13 14.51 30.43 1.97
N THR A 14 15.83 30.43 1.72
CA THR A 14 16.54 29.24 1.21
C THR A 14 16.91 28.24 2.31
N SER A 15 17.28 28.74 3.50
CA SER A 15 17.63 27.86 4.63
C SER A 15 16.40 27.23 5.32
N LEU A 16 15.22 27.82 5.14
CA LEU A 16 13.93 27.26 5.55
C LEU A 16 13.18 26.58 4.38
N GLY A 17 13.90 26.20 3.32
CA GLY A 17 13.37 25.43 2.20
C GLY A 17 13.44 23.93 2.48
N LEU A 18 12.32 23.36 2.95
CA LEU A 18 12.00 21.93 2.98
C LEU A 18 13.10 21.02 3.57
N ALA A 19 13.17 20.95 4.89
CA ALA A 19 13.36 19.64 5.50
C ALA A 19 12.11 18.80 5.12
N ALA A 20 12.19 18.07 4.01
CA ALA A 20 11.17 17.09 3.68
C ALA A 20 11.19 16.04 4.79
N GLU A 21 10.24 16.16 5.73
CA GLU A 21 9.99 15.17 6.76
C GLU A 21 9.94 13.79 6.08
N SER A 22 10.84 12.89 6.44
CA SER A 22 10.83 11.54 5.88
C SER A 22 9.47 10.91 6.20
N PRO A 23 8.77 10.29 5.22
CA PRO A 23 7.47 9.69 5.48
C PRO A 23 7.55 8.73 6.67
N ILE A 24 6.72 8.97 7.68
CA ILE A 24 6.62 8.06 8.82
C ILE A 24 5.98 6.77 8.31
N PRO A 25 6.64 5.60 8.46
CA PRO A 25 6.09 4.34 7.97
C PRO A 25 4.80 4.01 8.71
N MET A 26 3.68 3.95 7.98
CA MET A 26 2.37 3.60 8.54
C MET A 26 2.27 2.11 8.91
N HIS A 27 3.00 1.26 8.20
CA HIS A 27 3.03 -0.18 8.44
C HIS A 27 4.45 -0.62 8.80
N THR A 28 4.63 -1.08 10.03
CA THR A 28 5.88 -1.67 10.55
C THR A 28 5.85 -3.19 10.56
N SER A 29 4.83 -3.80 9.92
CA SER A 29 4.68 -5.24 9.87
C SER A 29 5.88 -5.90 9.19
N LEU A 30 6.40 -6.95 9.83
CA LEU A 30 7.48 -7.78 9.29
C LEU A 30 7.04 -8.57 8.03
N LEU A 31 5.73 -8.81 7.90
CA LEU A 31 5.15 -9.58 6.80
C LEU A 31 5.02 -8.71 5.56
N THR A 32 5.53 -9.19 4.42
CA THR A 32 5.14 -8.66 3.12
C THR A 32 3.66 -8.95 2.85
N GLY A 33 3.03 -8.22 1.94
CA GLY A 33 1.62 -8.46 1.60
C GLY A 33 1.37 -9.89 1.11
N GLN A 34 2.27 -10.47 0.32
CA GLN A 34 2.22 -11.90 -0.03
C GLN A 34 2.27 -12.84 1.19
N MET A 35 3.17 -12.58 2.14
CA MET A 35 3.30 -13.44 3.32
C MET A 35 2.04 -13.36 4.20
N TRP A 36 1.51 -12.15 4.38
CA TRP A 36 0.24 -11.92 5.08
C TRP A 36 -0.93 -12.64 4.39
N LEU A 37 -1.08 -12.48 3.06
CA LEU A 37 -2.13 -13.17 2.30
C LEU A 37 -2.00 -14.69 2.44
N GLY A 38 -0.78 -15.22 2.35
CA GLY A 38 -0.52 -16.65 2.53
C GLY A 38 -0.89 -17.16 3.91
N GLU A 39 -0.64 -16.39 4.97
CA GLU A 39 -1.06 -16.74 6.33
C GLU A 39 -2.59 -16.77 6.43
N LEU A 40 -3.27 -15.76 5.87
CA LEU A 40 -4.71 -15.66 5.92
C LEU A 40 -5.41 -16.79 5.16
N LEU A 41 -4.86 -17.17 4.00
CA LEU A 41 -5.38 -18.28 3.18
C LEU A 41 -5.18 -19.64 3.86
N ARG A 42 -4.08 -19.85 4.60
CA ARG A 42 -3.82 -21.12 5.32
C ARG A 42 -4.47 -21.18 6.70
N GLY A 43 -4.78 -20.03 7.28
CA GLY A 43 -5.41 -19.91 8.60
C GLY A 43 -6.90 -20.26 8.62
N HIS A 44 -7.55 -19.97 9.74
CA HIS A 44 -8.95 -20.29 9.97
C HIS A 44 -9.88 -19.69 8.88
N PRO A 45 -10.82 -20.45 8.29
CA PRO A 45 -11.73 -19.96 7.25
C PRO A 45 -12.55 -18.74 7.67
N GLY A 46 -12.98 -18.68 8.94
CA GLY A 46 -13.70 -17.54 9.50
C GLY A 46 -12.85 -16.26 9.47
N ARG A 47 -11.56 -16.35 9.86
CA ARG A 47 -10.64 -15.20 9.86
C ARG A 47 -10.50 -14.57 8.48
N PHE A 48 -10.43 -15.39 7.43
CA PHE A 48 -10.37 -14.88 6.06
C PHE A 48 -11.65 -14.10 5.71
N ARG A 49 -12.82 -14.67 6.02
CA ARG A 49 -14.11 -14.00 5.78
C ARG A 49 -14.22 -12.70 6.58
N ASP A 50 -13.76 -12.70 7.82
CA ASP A 50 -13.84 -11.53 8.68
C ASP A 50 -12.92 -10.40 8.21
N GLN A 51 -11.77 -10.71 7.59
CA GLN A 51 -10.83 -9.71 7.06
C GLN A 51 -11.11 -9.26 5.63
N MET A 52 -11.76 -10.10 4.81
CA MET A 52 -11.97 -9.85 3.38
C MET A 52 -13.43 -9.62 3.01
N GLY A 53 -14.36 -9.91 3.92
CA GLY A 53 -15.82 -9.81 3.69
C GLY A 53 -16.38 -10.88 2.75
N VAL A 54 -15.53 -11.73 2.19
CA VAL A 54 -15.89 -12.80 1.26
C VAL A 54 -15.28 -14.12 1.71
N ALA A 55 -15.95 -15.23 1.38
CA ALA A 55 -15.39 -16.56 1.63
C ALA A 55 -14.20 -16.84 0.69
N LYS A 56 -13.26 -17.68 1.14
CA LYS A 56 -12.05 -18.04 0.37
C LYS A 56 -12.36 -18.52 -1.06
N HIS A 57 -13.39 -19.35 -1.23
CA HIS A 57 -13.77 -19.85 -2.56
C HIS A 57 -14.28 -18.72 -3.49
N VAL A 58 -14.99 -17.72 -2.93
CA VAL A 58 -15.43 -16.53 -3.67
C VAL A 58 -14.23 -15.69 -4.07
N PHE A 59 -13.27 -15.50 -3.16
CA PHE A 59 -12.01 -14.81 -3.45
C PHE A 59 -11.25 -15.46 -4.61
N TYR A 60 -11.08 -16.78 -4.59
CA TYR A 60 -10.40 -17.49 -5.68
C TYR A 60 -11.15 -17.37 -7.01
N ARG A 61 -12.49 -17.49 -6.98
CA ARG A 61 -13.29 -17.34 -8.20
C ARG A 61 -13.19 -15.91 -8.75
N LEU A 62 -13.28 -14.91 -7.88
CA LEU A 62 -13.15 -13.51 -8.28
C LEU A 62 -11.76 -13.22 -8.85
N SER A 63 -10.70 -13.71 -8.19
CA SER A 63 -9.33 -13.60 -8.68
C SER A 63 -9.16 -14.21 -10.07
N PHE A 64 -9.71 -15.39 -10.30
CA PHE A 64 -9.68 -16.06 -11.60
C PHE A 64 -10.41 -15.24 -12.67
N GLU A 65 -11.64 -14.80 -12.42
CA GLU A 65 -12.43 -14.04 -13.40
C GLU A 65 -11.77 -12.70 -13.75
N LEU A 66 -11.20 -11.99 -12.76
CA LEU A 66 -10.51 -10.72 -13.01
C LEU A 66 -9.24 -10.90 -13.83
N GLN A 67 -8.49 -11.98 -13.59
CA GLN A 67 -7.29 -12.30 -14.37
C GLN A 67 -7.64 -12.76 -15.79
N ALA A 68 -8.69 -13.57 -15.95
CA ALA A 68 -9.10 -14.12 -17.23
C ALA A 68 -9.82 -13.09 -18.13
N SER A 69 -10.65 -12.23 -17.54
CA SER A 69 -11.63 -11.43 -18.29
C SER A 69 -11.48 -9.92 -18.12
N SER A 70 -10.72 -9.44 -17.11
CA SER A 70 -10.64 -8.02 -16.76
C SER A 70 -9.22 -7.44 -16.79
N GLY A 71 -8.22 -8.22 -17.19
CA GLY A 71 -6.84 -7.76 -17.34
C GLY A 71 -6.09 -7.54 -16.02
N LEU A 72 -6.57 -8.10 -14.90
CA LEU A 72 -5.82 -8.08 -13.65
C LEU A 72 -4.57 -8.95 -13.83
N VAL A 73 -3.38 -8.34 -13.72
CA VAL A 73 -2.11 -9.05 -13.88
C VAL A 73 -1.17 -8.75 -12.72
N SER A 74 -0.26 -9.68 -12.42
CA SER A 74 0.84 -9.46 -11.48
C SER A 74 1.79 -8.37 -11.99
N THR A 75 2.43 -7.63 -11.09
CA THR A 75 3.61 -6.81 -11.42
C THR A 75 4.89 -7.56 -11.07
N LYS A 76 6.05 -6.90 -11.24
CA LYS A 76 7.35 -7.40 -10.80
C LYS A 76 7.40 -7.76 -9.30
N TYR A 77 6.61 -7.09 -8.47
CA TYR A 77 6.72 -7.18 -7.00
C TYR A 77 5.43 -7.60 -6.29
N VAL A 78 4.28 -7.53 -6.97
CA VAL A 78 2.97 -7.70 -6.34
C VAL A 78 2.10 -8.62 -7.19
N SER A 79 1.59 -9.71 -6.61
CA SER A 79 0.74 -10.66 -7.35
C SER A 79 -0.65 -10.09 -7.60
N ALA A 80 -1.33 -10.57 -8.65
CA ALA A 80 -2.74 -10.23 -8.90
C ALA A 80 -3.63 -10.50 -7.67
N GLU A 81 -3.39 -11.61 -6.98
CA GLU A 81 -4.11 -12.01 -5.78
C GLU A 81 -3.82 -11.07 -4.60
N GLU A 82 -2.58 -10.59 -4.45
CA GLU A 82 -2.25 -9.57 -3.45
C GLU A 82 -3.04 -8.30 -3.67
N LYS A 83 -3.09 -7.83 -4.92
CA LYS A 83 -3.77 -6.58 -5.26
C LYS A 83 -5.24 -6.69 -4.91
N LEU A 84 -5.85 -7.82 -5.27
CA LEU A 84 -7.24 -8.10 -4.93
C LEU A 84 -7.45 -8.20 -3.42
N ALA A 85 -6.55 -8.89 -2.72
CA ALA A 85 -6.59 -9.04 -1.26
C ALA A 85 -6.50 -7.68 -0.55
N THR A 86 -5.55 -6.84 -0.96
CA THR A 86 -5.40 -5.47 -0.45
C THR A 86 -6.61 -4.60 -0.75
N PHE A 87 -7.24 -4.77 -1.91
CA PHE A 87 -8.46 -4.03 -2.27
C PHE A 87 -9.67 -4.43 -1.41
N LEU A 88 -9.80 -5.72 -1.05
CA LEU A 88 -10.92 -6.25 -0.29
C LEU A 88 -10.78 -6.08 1.22
N HIS A 89 -9.57 -5.85 1.72
CA HIS A 89 -9.30 -5.77 3.14
C HIS A 89 -9.93 -4.52 3.78
N PHE A 90 -10.65 -4.70 4.90
CA PHE A 90 -11.26 -3.63 5.72
C PHE A 90 -10.96 -3.80 7.22
#